data_AF-A0A0K2J9L1-F1
#
_entry.id   AF-A0A0K2J9L1-F1
#
_cell.length_a   1.000
_cell.length_b   1.000
_cell.length_c   1.000
_cell.angle_alpha   90.00
_cell.angle_beta   90.00
_cell.angle_gamma   90.00
#
_symmetry.space_group_name_H-M   'P 1'
#
loop_
_entity.id
_entity.type
_entity.pdbx_description
1 polymer ?
#
loop_
_entity_poly.entity_id
_entity_poly.type
_entity_poly.pdbx_seq_one_letter_code
_entity_poly.pdbx_strand_id
1 'polypeptide(L)'
;MLENKVIITNESNKNKIYEKSKNNWIIELDGSKINSWDDFYKIIQKEIDILNYDEKFGIDAYTYDDFATDIALYYEVKKRMKQGITLILNYNYNFSKLNDKEKGYIYTDIIFTLLLEWYRDMKIIYKQEKPTINIDFYILVNNTIEIENELIISVEEDKKEIDKRYLNYKTIEKKLSFFELKKEINERFFKNELSIEERTKIENKFLLNSLFEYVKENSEKNLKILLFNDNNFFVYNNIILVHIIEQILMKNYNKRIIIFLVFPNKI
;
A
#
# COMPACT_ATOMS: atom_id res chain seq x y z
N MET A 1 10.53 14.84 -0.53
CA MET A 1 9.66 13.64 -0.57
C MET A 1 8.89 13.50 0.75
N LEU A 2 7.56 13.41 0.72
CA LEU A 2 6.78 12.85 1.86
C LEU A 2 7.14 11.36 2.01
N GLU A 3 6.90 10.74 3.16
CA GLU A 3 7.22 9.31 3.34
C GLU A 3 5.99 8.50 3.73
N ASN A 4 4.91 8.64 2.96
CA ASN A 4 3.77 7.75 3.11
C ASN A 4 4.17 6.34 2.70
N LYS A 5 4.12 5.41 3.66
CA LYS A 5 4.74 4.09 3.50
C LYS A 5 4.06 2.99 4.27
N VAL A 6 4.19 1.78 3.75
CA VAL A 6 3.89 0.52 4.43
C VAL A 6 5.20 -0.06 4.94
N ILE A 7 5.22 -0.50 6.18
CA ILE A 7 6.39 -1.06 6.85
C ILE A 7 6.03 -2.45 7.35
N ILE A 8 6.73 -3.46 6.86
CA ILE A 8 6.56 -4.84 7.32
C ILE A 8 7.62 -5.13 8.36
N THR A 9 7.19 -5.49 9.56
CA THR A 9 8.11 -5.84 10.65
C THR A 9 7.51 -6.85 11.60
N ASN A 10 8.32 -7.37 12.52
CA ASN A 10 7.90 -8.39 13.44
C ASN A 10 7.01 -7.81 14.55
N GLU A 11 6.08 -8.61 15.02
CA GLU A 11 5.23 -8.27 16.18
C GLU A 11 6.05 -7.91 17.43
N SER A 12 7.24 -8.50 17.61
CA SER A 12 8.15 -8.17 18.71
C SER A 12 8.61 -6.70 18.72
N ASN A 13 8.55 -6.00 17.58
CA ASN A 13 8.87 -4.59 17.47
C ASN A 13 7.68 -3.67 17.85
N LYS A 14 6.51 -4.22 18.21
CA LYS A 14 5.30 -3.45 18.54
C LYS A 14 5.60 -2.29 19.48
N ASN A 15 6.17 -2.53 20.66
CA ASN A 15 6.46 -1.46 21.64
C ASN A 15 7.38 -0.36 21.08
N LYS A 16 8.39 -0.70 20.28
CA LYS A 16 9.27 0.29 19.64
C LYS A 16 8.48 1.19 18.68
N ILE A 17 7.48 0.64 17.99
CA ILE A 17 6.61 1.38 17.08
C ILE A 17 5.76 2.38 17.86
N TYR A 18 5.14 2.01 18.99
CA TYR A 18 4.38 2.97 19.80
C TYR A 18 5.26 4.13 20.29
N GLU A 19 6.47 3.83 20.76
CA GLU A 19 7.41 4.87 21.20
C GLU A 19 7.80 5.82 20.06
N LYS A 20 8.05 5.28 18.87
CA LYS A 20 8.36 6.06 17.67
C LYS A 20 7.16 6.88 17.20
N SER A 21 5.95 6.34 17.33
CA SER A 21 4.69 6.92 16.87
C SER A 21 3.93 7.71 17.93
N LYS A 22 4.50 7.99 19.10
CA LYS A 22 3.82 8.71 20.20
C LYS A 22 3.27 10.08 19.82
N ASN A 23 3.90 10.74 18.85
CA ASN A 23 3.49 12.05 18.32
C ASN A 23 2.50 11.93 17.15
N ASN A 24 2.14 10.72 16.72
CA ASN A 24 1.14 10.46 15.70
C ASN A 24 -0.20 10.06 16.34
N TRP A 25 -1.25 10.12 15.54
CA TRP A 25 -2.51 9.45 15.86
C TRP A 25 -2.35 7.97 15.51
N ILE A 26 -2.31 7.13 16.54
CA ILE A 26 -2.17 5.68 16.37
C ILE A 26 -3.56 5.07 16.22
N ILE A 27 -3.75 4.28 15.15
CA ILE A 27 -4.95 3.51 14.83
C ILE A 27 -4.55 2.04 14.76
N GLU A 28 -5.14 1.20 15.62
CA GLU A 28 -4.89 -0.24 15.62
C GLU A 28 -5.93 -1.01 14.83
N LEU A 29 -5.47 -1.75 13.82
CA LEU A 29 -6.26 -2.70 13.05
C LEU A 29 -5.99 -4.10 13.61
N ASP A 30 -6.85 -4.54 14.53
CA ASP A 30 -6.80 -5.89 15.07
C ASP A 30 -7.27 -6.89 14.00
N GLY A 31 -6.31 -7.52 13.31
CA GLY A 31 -6.59 -8.47 12.24
C GLY A 31 -7.44 -9.68 12.66
N SER A 32 -7.65 -9.91 13.97
CA SER A 32 -8.52 -11.02 14.44
C SER A 32 -10.00 -10.70 14.25
N LYS A 33 -10.30 -9.41 14.14
CA LYS A 33 -11.65 -8.84 13.97
C LYS A 33 -11.97 -8.50 12.51
N ILE A 34 -11.06 -8.75 11.58
CA ILE A 34 -11.23 -8.42 10.17
C ILE A 34 -11.42 -9.73 9.39
N ASN A 35 -12.68 -10.11 9.15
CA ASN A 35 -13.04 -11.30 8.36
C ASN A 35 -13.52 -10.93 6.95
N SER A 36 -13.64 -9.64 6.65
CA SER A 36 -13.97 -9.08 5.34
C SER A 36 -13.52 -7.62 5.26
N TRP A 37 -13.64 -7.04 4.06
CA TRP A 37 -13.51 -5.62 3.81
C TRP A 37 -14.52 -4.81 4.64
N ASP A 38 -15.76 -5.27 4.78
CA ASP A 38 -16.78 -4.59 5.61
C ASP A 38 -16.35 -4.46 7.08
N ASP A 39 -15.69 -5.48 7.63
CA ASP A 39 -15.17 -5.44 9.00
C ASP A 39 -14.04 -4.41 9.12
N PHE A 40 -13.12 -4.40 8.15
CA PHE A 40 -12.08 -3.38 8.05
C PHE A 40 -12.68 -1.98 7.97
N TYR A 41 -13.65 -1.77 7.07
CA TYR A 41 -14.35 -0.51 6.86
C TYR A 41 -14.94 0.01 8.18
N LYS A 42 -15.70 -0.81 8.91
CA LYS A 42 -16.32 -0.41 10.18
C LYS A 42 -15.31 -0.04 11.26
N ILE A 43 -14.12 -0.65 11.24
CA ILE A 43 -13.05 -0.30 12.19
C ILE A 43 -12.45 1.05 11.81
N ILE A 44 -12.02 1.21 10.56
CA ILE A 44 -11.30 2.41 10.14
C ILE A 44 -12.23 3.64 10.12
N GLN A 45 -13.48 3.47 9.71
CA GLN A 45 -14.49 4.51 9.71
C GLN A 45 -14.68 5.14 11.10
N LYS A 46 -14.81 4.32 12.16
CA LYS A 46 -14.93 4.82 13.54
C LYS A 46 -13.74 5.66 13.98
N GLU A 47 -12.59 5.46 13.35
CA GLU A 47 -11.38 6.21 13.64
C GLU A 47 -11.33 7.50 12.82
N ILE A 48 -11.53 7.44 11.50
CA ILE A 48 -11.20 8.58 10.61
C ILE A 48 -12.38 9.27 9.92
N ASP A 49 -13.62 8.77 10.03
CA ASP A 49 -14.80 9.46 9.53
C ASP A 49 -15.21 10.61 10.47
N ILE A 50 -14.62 11.78 10.25
CA ILE A 50 -14.78 12.94 11.13
C ILE A 50 -16.17 13.60 10.98
N LEU A 51 -16.86 13.38 9.86
CA LEU A 51 -18.09 14.10 9.49
C LEU A 51 -19.33 13.20 9.37
N ASN A 52 -19.23 11.95 9.83
CA ASN A 52 -20.28 10.92 9.74
C ASN A 52 -20.80 10.77 8.31
N TYR A 53 -19.91 10.45 7.36
CA TYR A 53 -20.25 10.22 5.96
C TYR A 53 -21.24 9.06 5.80
N ASP A 54 -21.11 7.97 6.56
CA ASP A 54 -22.00 6.81 6.45
C ASP A 54 -23.47 7.16 6.72
N GLU A 55 -23.75 8.03 7.68
CA GLU A 55 -25.13 8.44 7.99
C GLU A 55 -25.77 9.15 6.80
N LYS A 56 -24.96 9.75 5.92
CA LYS A 56 -25.40 10.55 4.77
C LYS A 56 -25.41 9.75 3.48
N PHE A 57 -24.43 8.87 3.29
CA PHE A 57 -24.14 8.24 1.99
C PHE A 57 -24.19 6.71 2.02
N GLY A 58 -24.23 6.10 3.21
CA GLY A 58 -24.22 4.64 3.38
C GLY A 58 -22.81 4.06 3.42
N ILE A 59 -22.72 2.73 3.55
CA ILE A 59 -21.44 2.01 3.63
C ILE A 59 -21.08 1.51 2.23
N ASP A 60 -20.09 2.14 1.59
CA ASP A 60 -19.48 1.66 0.36
C ASP A 60 -18.07 2.24 0.13
N ALA A 61 -17.38 1.76 -0.91
CA ALA A 61 -16.03 2.18 -1.25
C ALA A 61 -15.94 3.66 -1.67
N TYR A 62 -17.00 4.24 -2.22
CA TYR A 62 -17.01 5.67 -2.57
C TYR A 62 -17.07 6.53 -1.31
N THR A 63 -17.88 6.12 -0.34
CA THR A 63 -17.98 6.76 0.96
C THR A 63 -16.66 6.67 1.72
N TYR A 64 -15.97 5.52 1.65
CA TYR A 64 -14.61 5.40 2.16
C TYR A 64 -13.66 6.43 1.54
N ASP A 65 -13.64 6.53 0.21
CA ASP A 65 -12.81 7.48 -0.52
C ASP A 65 -13.09 8.92 -0.12
N ASP A 66 -14.38 9.26 0.02
CA ASP A 66 -14.80 10.59 0.43
C ASP A 66 -14.25 10.98 1.81
N PHE A 67 -14.46 10.15 2.85
CA PHE A 67 -14.01 10.52 4.21
C PHE A 67 -12.50 10.37 4.38
N ALA A 68 -11.86 9.38 3.75
CA ALA A 68 -10.44 9.10 3.92
C ALA A 68 -9.58 10.19 3.24
N THR A 69 -10.13 10.87 2.23
CA THR A 69 -9.46 11.98 1.53
C THR A 69 -9.94 13.35 1.99
N ASP A 70 -10.91 13.44 2.91
CA ASP A 70 -11.50 14.72 3.32
C ASP A 70 -10.51 15.60 4.09
N ILE A 71 -10.56 16.92 3.84
CA ILE A 71 -9.72 17.89 4.55
C ILE A 71 -10.01 17.89 6.07
N ALA A 72 -11.22 17.50 6.48
CA ALA A 72 -11.58 17.35 7.87
C ALA A 72 -10.64 16.40 8.62
N LEU A 73 -10.13 15.36 7.97
CA LEU A 73 -9.15 14.45 8.55
C LEU A 73 -7.84 15.19 8.87
N TYR A 74 -7.34 16.03 7.96
CA TYR A 74 -6.17 16.88 8.20
C TYR A 74 -6.36 17.83 9.38
N TYR A 75 -7.49 18.54 9.43
CA TYR A 75 -7.76 19.44 10.54
C TYR A 75 -7.91 18.70 11.87
N GLU A 76 -8.49 17.50 11.87
CA GLU A 76 -8.57 16.68 13.07
C GLU A 76 -7.18 16.23 13.55
N VAL A 77 -6.26 15.85 12.66
CA VAL A 77 -4.85 15.57 13.01
C VAL A 77 -4.19 16.80 13.66
N LYS A 78 -4.40 18.01 13.11
CA LYS A 78 -3.87 19.26 13.68
C LYS A 78 -4.50 19.60 15.03
N LYS A 79 -5.82 19.43 15.16
CA LYS A 79 -6.56 19.64 16.41
C LYS A 79 -6.10 18.69 17.52
N ARG A 80 -5.72 17.46 17.18
CA ARG A 80 -5.11 16.49 18.11
C ARG A 80 -3.63 16.78 18.42
N MET A 81 -3.05 17.83 17.84
CA MET A 81 -1.63 18.18 17.94
C MET A 81 -0.70 17.03 17.52
N LYS A 82 -1.12 16.27 16.49
CA LYS A 82 -0.37 15.13 15.97
C LYS A 82 0.42 15.51 14.71
N GLN A 83 1.53 14.81 14.48
CA GLN A 83 2.41 15.02 13.33
C GLN A 83 1.95 14.25 12.09
N GLY A 84 1.13 13.23 12.27
CA GLY A 84 0.64 12.34 11.22
C GLY A 84 -0.22 11.23 11.80
N ILE A 85 -0.46 10.21 10.99
CA ILE A 85 -1.23 9.01 11.34
C ILE A 85 -0.30 7.80 11.31
N THR A 86 -0.46 6.90 12.28
CA THR A 86 0.18 5.58 12.26
C THR A 86 -0.90 4.52 12.34
N LEU A 87 -1.02 3.72 11.29
CA LEU A 87 -1.87 2.52 11.28
C LEU A 87 -1.02 1.31 11.67
N ILE A 88 -1.55 0.42 12.50
CA ILE A 88 -0.87 -0.82 12.91
C ILE A 88 -1.81 -1.99 12.69
N LEU A 89 -1.55 -2.79 11.66
CA LEU A 89 -2.25 -4.06 11.40
C LEU A 89 -1.51 -5.22 12.06
N ASN A 90 -2.18 -5.89 13.00
CA ASN A 90 -1.71 -7.17 13.53
C ASN A 90 -2.06 -8.27 12.52
N TYR A 91 -1.11 -8.63 11.64
CA TYR A 91 -1.32 -9.65 10.61
C TYR A 91 -1.30 -11.04 11.25
N ASN A 92 -2.49 -11.55 11.57
CA ASN A 92 -2.64 -12.82 12.26
C ASN A 92 -3.25 -13.90 11.36
N TYR A 93 -3.52 -15.05 11.97
CA TYR A 93 -4.10 -16.20 11.26
C TYR A 93 -5.42 -15.86 10.57
N ASN A 94 -6.34 -15.14 11.22
CA ASN A 94 -7.64 -14.81 10.63
C ASN A 94 -7.48 -13.91 9.41
N PHE A 95 -6.72 -12.81 9.54
CA PHE A 95 -6.45 -11.92 8.40
C PHE A 95 -5.74 -12.67 7.25
N SER A 96 -4.80 -13.57 7.58
CA SER A 96 -4.09 -14.36 6.57
C SER A 96 -4.99 -15.28 5.75
N LYS A 97 -6.16 -15.66 6.29
CA LYS A 97 -7.15 -16.54 5.68
C LYS A 97 -8.19 -15.81 4.82
N LEU A 98 -8.21 -14.48 4.84
CA LEU A 98 -8.96 -13.70 3.87
C LEU A 98 -8.54 -14.09 2.45
N ASN A 99 -9.51 -14.15 1.54
CA ASN A 99 -9.20 -14.34 0.14
C ASN A 99 -8.49 -13.10 -0.43
N ASP A 100 -7.79 -13.28 -1.56
CA ASP A 100 -6.99 -12.21 -2.16
C ASP A 100 -7.83 -11.01 -2.62
N LYS A 101 -9.12 -11.20 -2.89
CA LYS A 101 -10.03 -10.12 -3.27
C LYS A 101 -10.28 -9.18 -2.09
N GLU A 102 -10.63 -9.74 -0.93
CA GLU A 102 -10.84 -8.98 0.32
C GLU A 102 -9.56 -8.23 0.72
N LYS A 103 -8.41 -8.93 0.74
CA LYS A 103 -7.11 -8.31 1.03
C LYS A 103 -6.76 -7.24 0.02
N GLY A 104 -7.05 -7.48 -1.25
CA GLY A 104 -6.84 -6.53 -2.34
C GLY A 104 -7.59 -5.22 -2.09
N TYR A 105 -8.86 -5.29 -1.71
CA TYR A 105 -9.62 -4.08 -1.36
C TYR A 105 -9.05 -3.35 -0.15
N ILE A 106 -8.74 -4.08 0.94
CA ILE A 106 -8.16 -3.46 2.15
C ILE A 106 -6.82 -2.78 1.85
N TYR A 107 -5.92 -3.44 1.11
CA TYR A 107 -4.65 -2.84 0.73
C TYR A 107 -4.82 -1.66 -0.22
N THR A 108 -5.80 -1.69 -1.14
CA THR A 108 -6.10 -0.55 -2.01
C THR A 108 -6.58 0.64 -1.18
N ASP A 109 -7.54 0.45 -0.28
CA ASP A 109 -8.10 1.51 0.55
C ASP A 109 -7.04 2.19 1.44
N ILE A 110 -6.07 1.42 1.95
CA ILE A 110 -4.97 2.00 2.73
C ILE A 110 -3.92 2.62 1.79
N ILE A 111 -3.42 1.91 0.79
CA ILE A 111 -2.25 2.34 0.01
C ILE A 111 -2.60 3.44 -1.01
N PHE A 112 -3.74 3.32 -1.68
CA PHE A 112 -4.17 4.28 -2.69
C PHE A 112 -4.94 5.41 -2.05
N THR A 113 -6.11 5.11 -1.53
CA THR A 113 -7.01 6.15 -1.04
C THR A 113 -6.40 6.93 0.13
N LEU A 114 -5.75 6.25 1.07
CA LEU A 114 -5.16 6.94 2.22
C LEU A 114 -3.70 7.38 1.97
N LEU A 115 -2.78 6.49 1.63
CA LEU A 115 -1.37 6.88 1.50
C LEU A 115 -1.09 7.74 0.25
N LEU A 116 -1.62 7.37 -0.92
CA LEU A 116 -1.31 8.07 -2.18
C LEU A 116 -2.02 9.41 -2.31
N GLU A 117 -3.30 9.54 -1.95
CA GLU A 117 -4.03 10.80 -2.11
C GLU A 117 -3.46 11.91 -1.21
N TRP A 118 -3.10 11.58 0.04
CA TRP A 118 -2.42 12.51 0.95
C TRP A 118 -0.96 12.77 0.56
N TYR A 119 -0.34 11.89 -0.25
CA TYR A 119 0.98 12.14 -0.83
C TYR A 119 0.91 13.17 -1.96
N ARG A 120 -0.07 12.99 -2.86
CA ARG A 120 -0.19 13.78 -4.10
C ARG A 120 -0.88 15.12 -3.91
N ASP A 121 -1.47 15.38 -2.73
CA ASP A 121 -2.12 16.66 -2.43
C ASP A 121 -3.21 16.99 -3.48
N MET A 122 -3.99 15.95 -3.87
CA MET A 122 -4.78 15.96 -5.11
C MET A 122 -6.03 16.85 -5.06
N LYS A 123 -6.42 17.37 -3.88
CA LYS A 123 -7.61 18.21 -3.80
C LYS A 123 -7.27 19.63 -4.27
N ILE A 124 -7.53 19.86 -5.55
CA ILE A 124 -7.47 21.14 -6.30
C ILE A 124 -8.05 22.32 -5.50
N ILE A 125 -9.00 22.06 -4.61
CA ILE A 125 -9.72 23.03 -3.79
C ILE A 125 -8.83 23.63 -2.69
N TYR A 126 -7.76 22.95 -2.25
CA TYR A 126 -6.91 23.36 -1.11
C TYR A 126 -5.47 23.74 -1.48
N LYS A 127 -5.21 24.08 -2.76
CA LYS A 127 -3.87 24.43 -3.28
C LYS A 127 -3.09 25.49 -2.47
N GLN A 128 -3.79 26.34 -1.71
CA GLN A 128 -3.17 27.34 -0.84
C GLN A 128 -2.60 26.74 0.45
N GLU A 129 -3.27 25.74 1.03
CA GLU A 129 -2.87 25.13 2.29
C GLU A 129 -1.91 23.97 2.12
N LYS A 130 -1.94 23.29 0.95
CA LYS A 130 -1.14 22.09 0.66
C LYS A 130 -1.11 21.10 1.83
N PRO A 131 -2.30 20.66 2.28
CA PRO A 131 -2.45 19.85 3.47
C PRO A 131 -1.74 18.51 3.28
N THR A 132 -0.68 18.28 4.04
CA THR A 132 0.08 17.02 4.00
C THR A 132 0.02 16.33 5.35
N ILE A 133 -0.29 15.03 5.30
CA ILE A 133 -0.28 14.15 6.46
C ILE A 133 0.72 13.05 6.17
N ASN A 134 1.72 12.90 7.04
CA ASN A 134 2.59 11.72 7.01
C ASN A 134 1.82 10.53 7.55
N ILE A 135 1.77 9.44 6.79
CA ILE A 135 1.05 8.23 7.14
C ILE A 135 2.00 7.03 7.08
N ASP A 136 2.23 6.43 8.24
CA ASP A 136 2.96 5.16 8.36
C ASP A 136 1.93 4.02 8.55
N PHE A 137 1.98 2.99 7.71
CA PHE A 137 1.19 1.77 7.88
C PHE A 137 2.10 0.59 8.25
N TYR A 138 2.10 0.19 9.51
CA TYR A 138 2.83 -0.98 9.98
C TYR A 138 1.98 -2.23 9.80
N ILE A 139 2.57 -3.27 9.20
CA ILE A 139 2.01 -4.62 9.23
C ILE A 139 2.92 -5.50 10.07
N LEU A 140 2.38 -5.96 11.20
CA LEU A 140 3.08 -6.79 12.17
C LEU A 140 2.91 -8.26 11.82
N VAL A 141 4.00 -8.92 11.46
CA VAL A 141 4.03 -10.34 11.12
C VAL A 141 4.67 -11.16 12.23
N ASN A 142 4.13 -12.36 12.47
CA ASN A 142 4.74 -13.31 13.39
C ASN A 142 5.76 -14.18 12.65
N ASN A 143 6.95 -13.62 12.43
CA ASN A 143 8.08 -14.33 11.84
C ASN A 143 9.18 -14.55 12.89
N THR A 144 9.90 -15.66 12.77
CA THR A 144 11.03 -16.00 13.65
C THR A 144 12.27 -15.16 13.37
N ILE A 145 12.45 -14.73 12.11
CA ILE A 145 13.57 -13.89 11.68
C ILE A 145 13.06 -12.46 11.50
N GLU A 146 13.90 -11.49 11.86
CA GLU A 146 13.59 -10.07 11.74
C GLU A 146 13.40 -9.65 10.27
N ILE A 147 12.33 -8.91 10.02
CA ILE A 147 11.98 -8.30 8.74
C ILE A 147 11.84 -6.80 8.95
N GLU A 148 12.41 -6.04 8.03
CA GLU A 148 12.30 -4.58 7.95
C GLU A 148 12.21 -4.17 6.47
N ASN A 149 11.09 -4.56 5.84
CA ASN A 149 10.84 -4.27 4.44
C ASN A 149 9.83 -3.12 4.32
N GLU A 150 9.96 -2.32 3.28
CA GLU A 150 9.17 -1.10 3.11
C GLU A 150 8.55 -1.02 1.71
N LEU A 151 7.33 -0.51 1.64
CA LEU A 151 6.72 0.00 0.40
C LEU A 151 6.47 1.49 0.57
N ILE A 152 7.05 2.32 -0.29
CA ILE A 152 7.02 3.78 -0.18
C ILE A 152 6.29 4.36 -1.38
N ILE A 153 5.36 5.28 -1.13
CA ILE A 153 4.72 6.07 -2.18
C ILE A 153 5.67 7.17 -2.65
N SER A 154 5.76 7.36 -3.96
CA SER A 154 6.58 8.41 -4.56
C SER A 154 6.01 8.86 -5.91
N VAL A 155 6.46 10.01 -6.40
CA VAL A 155 6.26 10.40 -7.80
C VAL A 155 7.57 10.42 -8.57
N GLU A 156 7.51 10.47 -9.91
CA GLU A 156 8.68 10.44 -10.79
C GLU A 156 9.72 11.53 -10.45
N GLU A 157 9.29 12.71 -10.01
CA GLU A 157 10.16 13.81 -9.57
C GLU A 157 11.05 13.45 -8.37
N ASP A 158 10.61 12.53 -7.51
CA ASP A 158 11.35 12.10 -6.33
C ASP A 158 12.54 11.18 -6.67
N LYS A 159 12.63 10.67 -7.92
CA LYS A 159 13.65 9.68 -8.32
C LYS A 159 15.08 10.11 -7.96
N LYS A 160 15.43 11.38 -8.19
CA LYS A 160 16.77 11.90 -7.86
C LYS A 160 17.05 11.85 -6.36
N GLU A 161 16.05 12.17 -5.55
CA GLU A 161 16.15 12.11 -4.10
C GLU A 161 16.25 10.66 -3.61
N ILE A 162 15.45 9.75 -4.18
CA ILE A 162 15.49 8.31 -3.91
C ILE A 162 16.87 7.72 -4.25
N ASP A 163 17.43 8.05 -5.42
CA ASP A 163 18.74 7.56 -5.83
C ASP A 163 19.86 8.05 -4.91
N LYS A 164 19.76 9.29 -4.40
CA LYS A 164 20.70 9.83 -3.41
C LYS A 164 20.59 9.14 -2.05
N ARG A 165 19.37 8.93 -1.55
CA ARG A 165 19.13 8.35 -0.22
C ARG A 165 19.50 6.87 -0.13
N TYR A 166 19.35 6.14 -1.23
CA TYR A 166 19.54 4.68 -1.29
C TYR A 166 20.66 4.27 -2.24
N LEU A 167 21.77 5.03 -2.22
CA LEU A 167 22.93 4.81 -3.09
C LEU A 167 23.58 3.42 -2.89
N ASN A 168 23.48 2.87 -1.67
CA ASN A 168 24.03 1.56 -1.30
C ASN A 168 23.06 0.38 -1.57
N TYR A 169 21.92 0.63 -2.22
CA TYR A 169 20.98 -0.42 -2.60
C TYR A 169 21.16 -0.77 -4.07
N LYS A 170 21.09 -2.07 -4.39
CA LYS A 170 20.97 -2.50 -5.79
C LYS A 170 19.61 -2.08 -6.30
N THR A 171 19.60 -1.30 -7.38
CA THR A 171 18.38 -0.76 -7.97
C THR A 171 17.84 -1.68 -9.06
N ILE A 172 16.54 -1.94 -9.02
CA ILE A 172 15.75 -2.61 -10.06
C ILE A 172 14.68 -1.62 -10.48
N GLU A 173 14.52 -1.38 -11.77
CA GLU A 173 13.44 -0.55 -12.29
C GLU A 173 12.50 -1.42 -13.12
N LYS A 174 11.21 -1.33 -12.87
CA LYS A 174 10.17 -2.04 -13.61
C LYS A 174 9.04 -1.07 -13.94
N LYS A 175 8.65 -1.04 -15.21
CA LYS A 175 7.41 -0.37 -15.63
C LYS A 175 6.25 -1.35 -15.54
N LEU A 176 5.19 -0.91 -14.92
CA LEU A 176 3.90 -1.57 -14.85
C LEU A 176 2.97 -0.75 -15.74
N SER A 177 2.36 -1.39 -16.72
CA SER A 177 1.45 -0.75 -17.66
C SER A 177 0.24 -1.63 -17.85
N PHE A 178 -0.95 -1.09 -17.58
CA PHE A 178 -2.19 -1.82 -17.76
C PHE A 178 -2.41 -2.17 -19.22
N PHE A 179 -2.02 -1.25 -20.12
CA PHE A 179 -2.19 -1.42 -21.55
C PHE A 179 -1.25 -2.49 -22.11
N GLU A 180 0.01 -2.54 -21.66
CA GLU A 180 0.95 -3.59 -22.09
C GLU A 180 0.50 -4.97 -21.60
N LEU A 181 0.05 -5.05 -20.35
CA LEU A 181 -0.53 -6.29 -19.80
C LEU A 181 -1.74 -6.74 -20.63
N LYS A 182 -2.69 -5.84 -20.90
CA LYS A 182 -3.90 -6.13 -21.69
C LYS A 182 -3.57 -6.51 -23.13
N LYS A 183 -2.59 -5.85 -23.76
CA LYS A 183 -2.17 -6.15 -25.14
C LYS A 183 -1.56 -7.54 -25.24
N GLU A 184 -0.65 -7.90 -24.35
CA GLU A 184 0.00 -9.21 -24.36
C GLU A 184 -0.97 -10.34 -24.01
N ILE A 185 -1.94 -10.06 -23.14
CA ILE A 185 -3.09 -10.94 -22.90
C ILE A 185 -3.95 -11.05 -24.16
N ASN A 186 -4.26 -9.98 -24.86
CA ASN A 186 -5.06 -10.11 -26.08
C ASN A 186 -4.28 -10.89 -27.17
N GLU A 187 -3.00 -10.62 -27.36
CA GLU A 187 -2.16 -11.25 -28.40
C GLU A 187 -1.93 -12.74 -28.17
N ARG A 188 -1.80 -13.20 -26.92
CA ARG A 188 -1.63 -14.64 -26.62
C ARG A 188 -2.96 -15.40 -26.50
N PHE A 189 -4.11 -14.73 -26.33
CA PHE A 189 -5.35 -15.38 -25.84
C PHE A 189 -6.53 -15.39 -26.84
N PHE A 190 -6.41 -14.83 -28.04
CA PHE A 190 -7.47 -14.92 -29.07
C PHE A 190 -7.71 -16.35 -29.63
N LYS A 191 -7.23 -17.41 -28.99
CA LYS A 191 -7.44 -18.80 -29.44
C LYS A 191 -8.14 -19.74 -28.46
N ASN A 192 -8.20 -19.46 -27.15
CA ASN A 192 -8.83 -20.37 -26.18
C ASN A 192 -9.69 -19.60 -25.15
N GLU A 193 -10.91 -20.09 -24.89
CA GLU A 193 -11.81 -19.61 -23.84
C GLU A 193 -11.30 -20.04 -22.45
N LEU A 194 -10.37 -19.28 -21.87
CA LEU A 194 -9.93 -19.49 -20.49
C LEU A 194 -10.90 -18.89 -19.48
N SER A 195 -11.05 -19.58 -18.34
CA SER A 195 -11.81 -19.12 -17.17
C SER A 195 -11.19 -17.85 -16.55
N ILE A 196 -11.97 -17.11 -15.74
CA ILE A 196 -11.50 -15.91 -15.04
C ILE A 196 -10.27 -16.23 -14.16
N GLU A 197 -10.27 -17.38 -13.49
CA GLU A 197 -9.20 -17.82 -12.59
C GLU A 197 -7.87 -18.08 -13.33
N GLU A 198 -7.94 -18.62 -14.55
CA GLU A 198 -6.77 -18.84 -15.41
C GLU A 198 -6.20 -17.52 -15.96
N ARG A 199 -7.07 -16.54 -16.26
CA ARG A 199 -6.64 -15.18 -16.65
C ARG A 199 -5.88 -14.50 -15.51
N THR A 200 -6.43 -14.55 -14.30
CA THR A 200 -5.79 -14.00 -13.09
C THR A 200 -4.44 -14.68 -12.80
N LYS A 201 -4.32 -15.99 -13.00
CA LYS A 201 -3.01 -16.68 -12.88
C LYS A 201 -1.99 -16.19 -13.90
N ILE A 202 -2.39 -15.93 -15.14
CA ILE A 202 -1.45 -15.47 -16.19
C ILE A 202 -1.07 -13.99 -15.97
N GLU A 203 -2.01 -13.14 -15.57
CA GLU A 203 -1.78 -11.75 -15.17
C GLU A 203 -0.73 -11.67 -14.04
N ASN A 204 -0.94 -12.46 -12.98
CA ASN A 204 -0.01 -12.54 -11.87
C ASN A 204 1.35 -13.15 -12.28
N LYS A 205 1.35 -14.19 -13.12
CA LYS A 205 2.58 -14.81 -13.64
C LYS A 205 3.42 -13.86 -14.48
N PHE A 206 2.79 -12.96 -15.23
CA PHE A 206 3.51 -12.07 -16.14
C PHE A 206 4.25 -10.95 -15.38
N LEU A 207 3.55 -10.27 -14.47
CA LEU A 207 4.09 -9.08 -13.83
C LEU A 207 4.94 -9.40 -12.60
N LEU A 208 4.50 -10.36 -11.79
CA LEU A 208 5.06 -10.62 -10.46
C LEU A 208 6.04 -11.77 -10.41
N ASN A 209 5.91 -12.83 -11.22
CA ASN A 209 6.87 -13.93 -11.14
C ASN A 209 8.29 -13.48 -11.54
N SER A 210 8.42 -12.59 -12.52
CA SER A 210 9.74 -12.05 -12.89
C SER A 210 10.36 -11.23 -11.76
N LEU A 211 9.55 -10.44 -11.04
CA LEU A 211 10.00 -9.65 -9.90
C LEU A 211 10.31 -10.55 -8.69
N PHE A 212 9.44 -11.51 -8.41
CA PHE A 212 9.57 -12.46 -7.31
C PHE A 212 10.80 -13.34 -7.48
N GLU A 213 10.98 -13.99 -8.65
CA GLU A 213 12.16 -14.82 -8.89
C GLU A 213 13.43 -13.95 -8.86
N TYR A 214 13.39 -12.73 -9.39
CA TYR A 214 14.53 -11.82 -9.26
C TYR A 214 14.86 -11.53 -7.79
N VAL A 215 13.87 -11.14 -6.97
CA VAL A 215 14.08 -10.86 -5.54
C VAL A 215 14.66 -12.08 -4.84
N LYS A 216 14.16 -13.28 -5.16
CA LYS A 216 14.58 -14.53 -4.55
C LYS A 216 16.00 -14.93 -4.96
N GLU A 217 16.31 -14.91 -6.25
CA GLU A 217 17.59 -15.37 -6.84
C GLU A 217 18.73 -14.35 -6.68
N ASN A 218 18.42 -13.06 -6.57
CA ASN A 218 19.44 -12.02 -6.44
C ASN A 218 20.24 -12.19 -5.13
N SER A 219 21.55 -11.99 -5.14
CA SER A 219 22.41 -12.20 -3.95
C SER A 219 22.61 -10.96 -3.07
N GLU A 220 22.12 -9.79 -3.49
CA GLU A 220 22.30 -8.52 -2.80
C GLU A 220 21.49 -8.45 -1.51
N LYS A 221 22.11 -7.93 -0.45
CA LYS A 221 21.46 -7.77 0.86
C LYS A 221 20.46 -6.63 0.92
N ASN A 222 20.65 -5.60 0.08
CA ASN A 222 19.86 -4.38 0.07
C ASN A 222 19.30 -4.15 -1.34
N LEU A 223 18.00 -4.38 -1.52
CA LEU A 223 17.31 -4.23 -2.80
C LEU A 223 16.38 -3.03 -2.79
N LYS A 224 16.53 -2.16 -3.78
CA LYS A 224 15.63 -1.05 -4.07
C LYS A 224 14.91 -1.34 -5.37
N ILE A 225 13.59 -1.36 -5.35
CA ILE A 225 12.77 -1.67 -6.52
C ILE A 225 11.92 -0.44 -6.82
N LEU A 226 12.06 0.13 -8.01
CA LEU A 226 11.21 1.21 -8.51
C LEU A 226 10.16 0.60 -9.43
N LEU A 227 8.91 0.56 -8.95
CA LEU A 227 7.76 0.11 -9.73
C LEU A 227 7.06 1.36 -10.29
N PHE A 228 7.45 1.73 -11.51
CA PHE A 228 6.81 2.83 -12.24
C PHE A 228 5.45 2.38 -12.72
N ASN A 229 4.41 3.12 -12.36
CA ASN A 229 3.06 2.75 -12.72
C ASN A 229 2.28 3.88 -13.38
N ASP A 230 1.26 3.53 -14.16
CA ASP A 230 0.20 4.46 -14.53
C ASP A 230 -0.77 4.68 -13.34
N ASN A 231 -1.60 5.72 -13.41
CA ASN A 231 -2.55 6.08 -12.34
C ASN A 231 -3.58 4.99 -12.04
N ASN A 232 -3.82 4.08 -12.98
CA ASN A 232 -4.99 3.22 -13.01
C ASN A 232 -4.66 1.75 -12.72
N PHE A 233 -3.41 1.32 -12.92
CA PHE A 233 -3.04 -0.09 -12.91
C PHE A 233 -3.43 -0.80 -11.62
N PHE A 234 -3.11 -0.24 -10.46
CA PHE A 234 -3.39 -0.87 -9.18
C PHE A 234 -4.84 -0.68 -8.72
N VAL A 235 -5.53 0.36 -9.22
CA VAL A 235 -6.98 0.52 -9.05
C VAL A 235 -7.70 -0.67 -9.73
N TYR A 236 -7.27 -1.03 -10.94
CA TYR A 236 -7.86 -2.15 -11.69
C TYR A 236 -7.23 -3.52 -11.39
N ASN A 237 -6.10 -3.58 -10.67
CA ASN A 237 -5.40 -4.82 -10.34
C ASN A 237 -4.94 -4.86 -8.89
N ASN A 238 -5.87 -4.63 -7.96
CA ASN A 238 -5.60 -4.59 -6.52
C ASN A 238 -4.97 -5.88 -5.97
N ILE A 239 -5.25 -7.05 -6.57
CA ILE A 239 -4.63 -8.35 -6.23
C ILE A 239 -3.10 -8.28 -6.28
N ILE A 240 -2.53 -7.44 -7.15
CA ILE A 240 -1.06 -7.31 -7.27
C ILE A 240 -0.45 -6.74 -5.98
N LEU A 241 -1.17 -5.88 -5.25
CA LEU A 241 -0.71 -5.38 -3.95
C LEU A 241 -0.61 -6.51 -2.93
N VAL A 242 -1.56 -7.45 -2.93
CA VAL A 242 -1.50 -8.65 -2.07
C VAL A 242 -0.22 -9.42 -2.33
N HIS A 243 0.13 -9.66 -3.60
CA HIS A 243 1.35 -10.37 -3.93
C HIS A 243 2.62 -9.59 -3.58
N ILE A 244 2.68 -8.28 -3.82
CA ILE A 244 3.82 -7.45 -3.42
C ILE A 244 4.01 -7.51 -1.90
N ILE A 245 2.95 -7.34 -1.13
CA ILE A 245 3.02 -7.32 0.33
C ILE A 245 3.34 -8.71 0.86
N GLU A 246 2.55 -9.73 0.53
CA GLU A 246 2.61 -11.03 1.20
C GLU A 246 3.70 -11.95 0.65
N GLN A 247 4.01 -11.85 -0.65
CA GLN A 247 5.00 -12.72 -1.30
C GLN A 247 6.38 -12.07 -1.40
N ILE A 248 6.48 -10.74 -1.38
CA ILE A 248 7.77 -10.04 -1.45
C ILE A 248 8.14 -9.43 -0.11
N LEU A 249 7.32 -8.55 0.46
CA LEU A 249 7.71 -7.76 1.62
C LEU A 249 7.58 -8.52 2.96
N MET A 250 6.63 -9.44 3.10
CA MET A 250 6.44 -10.27 4.30
C MET A 250 7.33 -11.52 4.34
N LYS A 251 7.95 -11.87 3.22
CA LYS A 251 8.87 -13.00 3.16
C LYS A 251 10.26 -12.54 3.56
N ASN A 252 10.91 -13.33 4.40
CA ASN A 252 12.31 -13.11 4.68
C ASN A 252 13.17 -13.76 3.60
N TYR A 253 13.85 -12.94 2.81
CA TYR A 253 14.86 -13.38 1.83
C TYR A 253 16.29 -13.25 2.34
N ASN A 254 16.47 -12.97 3.64
CA ASN A 254 17.70 -12.50 4.27
C ASN A 254 18.23 -11.21 3.61
N LYS A 255 17.28 -10.34 3.24
CA LYS A 255 17.50 -9.08 2.52
C LYS A 255 16.59 -8.00 3.10
N ARG A 256 17.07 -6.76 3.03
CA ARG A 256 16.23 -5.59 3.17
C ARG A 256 15.72 -5.18 1.79
N ILE A 257 14.41 -5.12 1.65
CA ILE A 257 13.72 -4.80 0.40
C ILE A 257 12.93 -3.52 0.61
N ILE A 258 13.18 -2.55 -0.27
CA ILE A 258 12.41 -1.30 -0.34
C ILE A 258 11.81 -1.20 -1.73
N ILE A 259 10.49 -1.17 -1.80
CA ILE A 259 9.73 -1.01 -3.03
C ILE A 259 9.18 0.41 -3.07
N PHE A 260 9.46 1.14 -4.14
CA PHE A 260 8.83 2.42 -4.42
C PHE A 260 7.71 2.17 -5.43
N LEU A 261 6.48 2.51 -5.06
CA LEU A 261 5.42 2.71 -6.04
C LEU A 261 5.60 4.12 -6.59
N VAL A 262 6.12 4.21 -7.81
CA VAL A 262 6.45 5.48 -8.46
C VAL A 262 5.31 5.85 -9.39
N PHE A 263 4.60 6.91 -9.05
CA PHE A 263 3.48 7.40 -9.82
C PHE A 263 3.85 8.61 -10.70
N PRO A 264 3.08 8.91 -11.76
CA PRO A 264 3.31 10.10 -12.56
C PRO A 264 3.13 11.37 -11.72
N ASN A 265 3.90 12.42 -12.02
CA ASN A 265 3.85 13.69 -11.28
C ASN A 265 2.49 14.42 -11.39
N LYS A 266 1.64 14.04 -12.35
CA LYS A 266 0.35 14.65 -12.64
C LYS A 266 -0.71 13.56 -12.85
N ILE A 267 -1.95 13.86 -12.47
CA ILE A 267 -3.14 13.14 -12.98
C ILE A 267 -3.33 13.51 -14.44
#